data_AF-D5ZZS2-F1
#
_entry.id   AF-D5ZZS2-F1
#
_cell.length_a   1.000
_cell.length_b   1.000
_cell.length_c   1.000
_cell.angle_alpha   90.00
_cell.angle_beta   90.00
_cell.angle_gamma   90.00
#
_symmetry.space_group_name_H-M   'P 1'
#
loop_
_entity.id
_entity.type
_entity.pdbx_description
1 polymer ?
#
loop_
_entity_poly.entity_id
_entity_poly.type
_entity_poly.pdbx_seq_one_letter_code
_entity_poly.pdbx_strand_id
1 'polypeptide(L)'
;MTKTAFLLPRSAPAEHMGSLTGLLREWLPRQRWFAGKDRPVTDLWVLSMTELFPRCLHMLVHADHGGVPAPGGTPPAGDCYQLLLGVRETPSPRLGRALIGQVQDGRLAGRTVYDALHDPRTTQLLLERLRRPGTSGPLRFECDTSQPVPAGLVPRLLDTEQSNSSLVYGDEYILKVFRRIQPGVNPDLEVPGALAAQGCHRVPAPVAWFCTTHPFQATLGVLQPYLRDASDGWALALDALAAGDDFTVQAYALGRATADVHLALASAFPLGVPGENGRTAAAMTERLTAAAHCVPALQPFVPGLRSAFAALTTCDPGPPAQRIHGDLHLGQVLRAGREWFVIDFEGEPSRPLSERRSAHSPVRDIAGMLRSFDYAARQRRPWRPEWARRRPGTNGWSAGTQCAAAVSRSVIAAAVRPFSPGTPNGKAEASARCTSAVARPSAYACTVKSSPAASASRASAQPSEASRR
;
A
#
# COMPACT_ATOMS: atom_id res chain seq x y z
N MET A 1 10.08 -21.25 32.40
CA MET A 1 11.11 -20.21 32.48
C MET A 1 11.90 -20.21 31.17
N THR A 2 11.51 -19.36 30.23
CA THR A 2 12.08 -19.27 28.89
C THR A 2 13.36 -18.43 28.96
N LYS A 3 14.49 -18.99 28.54
CA LYS A 3 15.82 -18.41 28.74
C LYS A 3 16.10 -17.36 27.66
N THR A 4 15.68 -16.11 27.85
CA THR A 4 16.07 -14.97 27.00
C THR A 4 17.50 -14.57 27.33
N ALA A 5 18.40 -14.59 26.33
CA ALA A 5 19.73 -14.01 26.45
C ALA A 5 19.66 -12.54 26.04
N PHE A 6 19.95 -11.62 26.98
CA PHE A 6 20.08 -10.19 26.71
C PHE A 6 21.55 -9.87 26.43
N LEU A 7 21.85 -9.20 25.31
CA LEU A 7 23.17 -8.64 25.02
C LEU A 7 23.06 -7.11 25.01
N LEU A 8 23.72 -6.46 25.97
CA LEU A 8 23.99 -5.01 26.03
C LEU A 8 25.51 -4.76 25.81
N PRO A 9 25.94 -3.52 25.51
CA PRO A 9 26.94 -3.27 24.47
C PRO A 9 28.40 -3.17 24.96
N ARG A 10 29.32 -3.51 24.03
CA ARG A 10 30.78 -3.32 24.07
C ARG A 10 31.56 -4.08 25.14
N SER A 11 31.68 -5.39 24.94
CA SER A 11 32.94 -6.17 24.91
C SER A 11 32.57 -7.67 24.85
N ALA A 12 33.28 -8.41 24.00
CA ALA A 12 33.05 -9.78 23.52
C ALA A 12 32.59 -10.85 24.55
N PRO A 13 32.00 -11.99 24.10
CA PRO A 13 32.15 -12.50 22.75
C PRO A 13 30.86 -12.92 22.01
N ALA A 14 30.81 -12.44 20.77
CA ALA A 14 30.11 -13.00 19.63
C ALA A 14 30.63 -14.40 19.18
N GLU A 15 31.27 -15.18 20.06
CA GLU A 15 32.02 -16.39 19.66
C GLU A 15 31.16 -17.65 19.46
N HIS A 16 29.88 -17.66 19.86
CA HIS A 16 29.09 -18.90 19.86
C HIS A 16 27.95 -18.95 18.82
N MET A 17 27.91 -18.00 17.87
CA MET A 17 26.95 -18.01 16.76
C MET A 17 27.62 -17.84 15.39
N GLY A 18 28.96 -17.88 15.33
CA GLY A 18 29.73 -17.64 14.09
C GLY A 18 29.24 -18.48 12.91
N SER A 19 29.06 -19.79 13.11
CA SER A 19 28.54 -20.68 12.07
C SER A 19 27.13 -20.29 11.58
N LEU A 20 26.18 -19.98 12.47
CA LEU A 20 24.82 -19.57 12.06
C LEU A 20 24.85 -18.22 11.33
N THR A 21 25.60 -17.24 11.84
CA THR A 21 25.78 -15.93 11.19
C THR A 21 26.38 -16.08 9.81
N GLY A 22 27.36 -16.99 9.63
CA GLY A 22 27.95 -17.32 8.33
C GLY A 22 26.91 -17.85 7.35
N LEU A 23 26.10 -18.83 7.77
CA LEU A 23 25.01 -19.36 6.94
C LEU A 23 23.99 -18.27 6.55
N LEU A 24 23.61 -17.41 7.50
CA LEU A 24 22.68 -16.32 7.25
C LEU A 24 23.23 -15.26 6.29
N ARG A 25 24.53 -14.94 6.38
CA ARG A 25 25.21 -14.01 5.47
C ARG A 25 25.16 -14.48 4.02
N GLU A 26 25.26 -15.79 3.79
CA GLU A 26 25.14 -16.38 2.45
C GLU A 26 23.68 -16.53 1.97
N TRP A 27 22.77 -16.82 2.90
CA TRP A 27 21.37 -17.10 2.59
C TRP A 27 20.54 -15.84 2.35
N LEU A 28 20.77 -14.76 3.13
CA LEU A 28 20.01 -13.51 3.04
C LEU A 28 20.02 -12.87 1.64
N PRO A 29 21.16 -12.70 0.95
CA PRO A 29 21.20 -12.08 -0.37
C PRO A 29 20.43 -12.85 -1.45
N ARG A 30 20.16 -14.14 -1.24
CA ARG A 30 19.40 -14.99 -2.16
C ARG A 30 17.89 -14.78 -2.02
N GLN A 31 17.44 -14.08 -0.98
CA GLN A 31 16.03 -13.86 -0.71
C GLN A 31 15.48 -12.74 -1.58
N ARG A 32 14.27 -12.93 -2.10
CA ARG A 32 13.60 -11.94 -2.97
C ARG A 32 13.34 -10.61 -2.25
N TRP A 33 13.08 -10.66 -0.95
CA TRP A 33 12.77 -9.51 -0.09
C TRP A 33 13.99 -8.78 0.47
N PHE A 34 15.20 -9.30 0.21
CA PHE A 34 16.41 -8.63 0.63
C PHE A 34 16.58 -7.32 -0.14
N ALA A 35 16.76 -6.19 0.56
CA ALA A 35 16.81 -4.86 -0.06
C ALA A 35 18.22 -4.48 -0.56
N GLY A 36 19.26 -5.13 -0.05
CA GLY A 36 20.65 -4.94 -0.45
C GLY A 36 21.04 -5.64 -1.73
N LYS A 37 20.12 -5.89 -2.67
CA LYS A 37 20.47 -6.50 -3.97
C LYS A 37 21.58 -5.67 -4.61
N ASP A 38 22.57 -6.38 -5.16
CA ASP A 38 23.78 -5.81 -5.77
C ASP A 38 24.81 -5.22 -4.78
N ARG A 39 24.60 -5.33 -3.46
CA ARG A 39 25.58 -4.96 -2.43
C ARG A 39 25.95 -6.17 -1.56
N PRO A 40 27.24 -6.49 -1.38
CA PRO A 40 27.64 -7.58 -0.51
C PRO A 40 27.31 -7.25 0.95
N VAL A 41 26.83 -8.24 1.71
CA VAL A 41 26.70 -8.12 3.17
C VAL A 41 28.11 -8.19 3.76
N THR A 42 28.64 -7.06 4.24
CA THR A 42 29.98 -6.98 4.83
C THR A 42 29.97 -7.59 6.23
N ASP A 43 28.99 -7.20 7.04
CA ASP A 43 28.85 -7.63 8.42
C ASP A 43 27.40 -7.99 8.75
N LEU A 44 27.24 -8.94 9.68
CA LEU A 44 25.94 -9.38 10.16
C LEU A 44 25.99 -9.59 11.67
N TRP A 45 25.10 -8.90 12.40
CA TRP A 45 24.99 -9.02 13.85
C TRP A 45 23.60 -9.48 14.25
N VAL A 46 23.53 -10.40 15.20
CA VAL A 46 22.26 -10.79 15.82
C VAL A 46 21.92 -9.73 16.87
N LEU A 47 20.83 -9.01 16.65
CA LEU A 47 20.33 -7.98 17.56
C LEU A 47 19.47 -8.58 18.69
N SER A 48 18.65 -9.56 18.36
CA SER A 48 17.84 -10.29 19.34
C SER A 48 17.49 -11.68 18.85
N MET A 49 17.29 -12.60 19.78
CA MET A 49 16.89 -13.97 19.50
C MET A 49 15.94 -14.46 20.60
N THR A 50 14.76 -14.92 20.19
CA THR A 50 13.69 -15.37 21.09
C THR A 50 13.13 -16.69 20.60
N GLU A 51 13.10 -17.72 21.45
CA GLU A 51 12.36 -18.94 21.13
C GLU A 51 10.86 -18.68 21.28
N LEU A 52 10.12 -18.76 20.17
CA LEU A 52 8.66 -18.54 20.14
C LEU A 52 7.89 -19.77 20.62
N PHE A 53 8.34 -20.94 20.18
CA PHE A 53 7.86 -22.26 20.57
C PHE A 53 9.00 -23.26 20.39
N PRO A 54 8.93 -24.47 20.98
CA PRO A 54 10.05 -25.40 20.98
C PRO A 54 10.63 -25.61 19.58
N ARG A 55 11.90 -25.21 19.42
CA ARG A 55 12.68 -25.28 18.16
C ARG A 55 12.25 -24.31 17.04
N CYS A 56 11.55 -23.23 17.38
CA CYS A 56 11.32 -22.10 16.47
C CYS A 56 11.83 -20.81 17.11
N LEU A 57 12.77 -20.18 16.42
CA LEU A 57 13.47 -18.99 16.87
C LEU A 57 12.99 -17.81 16.04
N HIS A 58 12.51 -16.77 16.69
CA HIS A 58 12.44 -15.43 16.13
C HIS A 58 13.78 -14.75 16.31
N MET A 59 14.28 -14.10 15.28
CA MET A 59 15.56 -13.42 15.29
C MET A 59 15.46 -12.08 14.57
N LEU A 60 16.10 -11.06 15.14
CA LEU A 60 16.40 -9.81 14.45
C LEU A 60 17.89 -9.74 14.17
N VAL A 61 18.24 -9.48 12.92
CA VAL A 61 19.64 -9.35 12.48
C VAL A 61 19.85 -7.99 11.83
N HIS A 62 20.99 -7.37 12.10
CA HIS A 62 21.46 -6.19 11.38
C HIS A 62 22.45 -6.63 10.30
N ALA A 63 22.21 -6.25 9.05
CA ALA A 63 23.10 -6.49 7.93
C ALA A 63 23.67 -5.16 7.43
N ASP A 64 25.00 -5.02 7.48
CA ASP A 64 25.71 -3.92 6.83
C ASP A 64 25.98 -4.27 5.36
N HIS A 65 25.92 -3.26 4.49
CA HIS A 65 26.04 -3.42 3.06
C HIS A 65 27.24 -2.66 2.47
N GLY A 66 28.10 -2.06 3.29
CA GLY A 66 29.34 -1.40 2.86
C GLY A 66 29.16 -0.44 1.67
N GLY A 67 28.79 0.82 1.92
CA GLY A 67 28.54 1.81 0.85
C GLY A 67 29.61 2.91 0.76
N VAL A 68 30.00 3.28 -0.48
CA VAL A 68 30.63 4.58 -0.78
C VAL A 68 29.62 5.69 -0.43
N PRO A 69 30.02 6.76 0.29
CA PRO A 69 29.11 7.85 0.64
C PRO A 69 28.45 8.44 -0.62
N ALA A 70 27.12 8.59 -0.61
CA ALA A 70 26.48 9.44 -1.60
C ALA A 70 27.00 10.89 -1.42
N PRO A 71 27.26 11.65 -2.50
CA PRO A 71 27.60 13.06 -2.38
C PRO A 71 26.37 13.78 -1.80
N GLY A 72 26.41 14.10 -0.50
CA GLY A 72 25.26 14.67 0.21
C GLY A 72 24.99 14.14 1.62
N GLY A 73 25.73 13.16 2.12
CA GLY A 73 25.81 12.90 3.56
C GLY A 73 25.10 11.64 4.06
N THR A 74 25.75 11.04 5.08
CA THR A 74 25.49 9.77 5.77
C THR A 74 25.68 8.49 4.94
N PRO A 75 26.64 7.61 5.28
CA PRO A 75 26.64 6.24 4.76
C PRO A 75 25.31 5.57 5.14
N PRO A 76 24.73 4.70 4.29
CA PRO A 76 23.51 3.99 4.66
C PRO A 76 23.80 3.16 5.91
N ALA A 77 23.12 3.49 7.01
CA ALA A 77 23.05 2.60 8.16
C ALA A 77 22.52 1.23 7.65
N GLY A 78 23.09 0.13 8.13
CA GLY A 78 22.67 -1.21 7.73
C GLY A 78 21.17 -1.45 7.95
N ASP A 79 20.66 -2.53 7.36
CA ASP A 79 19.25 -2.88 7.46
C ASP A 79 19.00 -3.90 8.56
N CYS A 80 17.93 -3.72 9.33
CA CYS A 80 17.44 -4.72 10.26
C CYS A 80 16.47 -5.67 9.56
N TYR A 81 16.68 -6.98 9.69
CA TYR A 81 15.83 -8.02 9.13
C TYR A 81 15.27 -8.93 10.21
N GLN A 82 13.99 -9.30 10.07
CA GLN A 82 13.32 -10.31 10.88
C GLN A 82 13.38 -11.68 10.20
N LEU A 83 13.76 -12.68 10.98
CA LEU A 83 13.82 -14.08 10.58
C LEU A 83 13.03 -14.95 11.55
N LEU A 84 12.27 -15.90 11.00
CA LEU A 84 11.68 -17.00 11.73
C LEU A 84 12.42 -18.27 11.30
N LEU A 85 13.13 -18.88 12.25
CA LEU A 85 14.05 -19.99 12.01
C LEU A 85 13.55 -21.24 12.71
N GLY A 86 13.29 -22.30 11.94
CA GLY A 86 13.02 -23.61 12.47
C GLY A 86 14.33 -24.36 12.69
N VAL A 87 14.41 -25.15 13.76
CA VAL A 87 15.60 -25.93 14.13
C VAL A 87 15.24 -27.41 14.26
N ARG A 88 15.98 -28.30 13.59
CA ARG A 88 15.78 -29.76 13.68
C ARG A 88 17.10 -30.51 13.72
N GLU A 89 17.07 -31.75 14.18
CA GLU A 89 18.23 -32.64 14.20
C GLU A 89 18.49 -33.21 12.80
N THR A 90 17.42 -33.67 12.15
CA THR A 90 17.49 -34.26 10.82
C THR A 90 16.81 -33.36 9.78
N PRO A 91 17.48 -33.07 8.66
CA PRO A 91 16.88 -32.33 7.57
C PRO A 91 15.70 -33.12 6.99
N SER A 92 14.57 -32.44 6.78
CA SER A 92 13.45 -33.02 6.04
C SER A 92 13.59 -32.69 4.55
N PRO A 93 13.53 -33.66 3.63
CA PRO A 93 13.57 -33.39 2.19
C PRO A 93 12.49 -32.39 1.72
N ARG A 94 11.37 -32.31 2.45
CA ARG A 94 10.26 -31.39 2.16
C ARG A 94 10.61 -29.91 2.38
N LEU A 95 11.66 -29.62 3.14
CA LEU A 95 12.09 -28.26 3.45
C LEU A 95 13.10 -27.71 2.43
N GLY A 96 13.37 -28.41 1.32
CA GLY A 96 14.45 -28.14 0.37
C GLY A 96 14.79 -26.67 0.16
N ARG A 97 13.86 -25.86 -0.38
CA ARG A 97 14.08 -24.42 -0.67
C ARG A 97 14.14 -23.52 0.57
N ALA A 98 13.64 -23.97 1.70
CA ALA A 98 13.66 -23.26 2.97
C ALA A 98 14.95 -23.48 3.76
N LEU A 99 15.75 -24.47 3.37
CA LEU A 99 16.98 -24.84 4.07
C LEU A 99 17.98 -23.67 4.07
N ILE A 100 18.47 -23.32 5.26
CA ILE A 100 19.53 -22.34 5.45
C ILE A 100 20.88 -23.07 5.54
N GLY A 101 20.95 -24.12 6.35
CA GLY A 101 22.14 -24.97 6.46
C GLY A 101 22.22 -25.72 7.79
N GLN A 102 23.33 -26.40 8.02
CA GLN A 102 23.63 -27.07 9.28
C GLN A 102 24.65 -26.25 10.07
N VAL A 103 24.31 -25.94 11.32
CA VAL A 103 25.19 -25.18 12.21
C VAL A 103 26.28 -26.10 12.72
N GLN A 104 27.54 -25.68 12.58
CA GLN A 104 28.72 -26.48 12.92
C GLN A 104 29.14 -26.30 14.38
N ASP A 105 28.95 -25.11 14.94
CA ASP A 105 29.47 -24.75 16.27
C ASP A 105 28.46 -23.92 17.07
N GLY A 106 28.68 -23.85 18.39
CA GLY A 106 27.80 -23.15 19.32
C GLY A 106 26.57 -23.97 19.75
N ARG A 107 25.55 -23.29 20.29
CA ARG A 107 24.41 -23.95 20.97
C ARG A 107 23.50 -24.76 20.04
N LEU A 108 23.56 -24.49 18.75
CA LEU A 108 22.81 -25.20 17.72
C LEU A 108 23.68 -26.17 16.91
N ALA A 109 24.92 -26.46 17.36
CA ALA A 109 25.83 -27.36 16.66
C ALA A 109 25.17 -28.72 16.32
N GLY A 110 25.39 -29.17 15.09
CA GLY A 110 24.79 -30.38 14.52
C GLY A 110 23.33 -30.22 14.08
N ARG A 111 22.66 -29.10 14.41
CA ARG A 111 21.26 -28.86 14.03
C ARG A 111 21.16 -28.25 12.64
N THR A 112 20.14 -28.65 11.92
CA THR A 112 19.70 -28.03 10.67
C THR A 112 18.77 -26.86 10.96
N VAL A 113 19.03 -25.73 10.31
CA VAL A 113 18.24 -24.49 10.39
C VAL A 113 17.60 -24.21 9.02
N TYR A 114 16.35 -23.74 9.04
CA TYR A 114 15.56 -23.43 7.85
C TYR A 114 14.60 -22.27 8.13
N ASP A 115 14.09 -21.63 7.08
CA ASP A 115 13.05 -20.62 7.20
C ASP A 115 11.72 -21.28 7.62
N ALA A 116 11.30 -20.93 8.83
CA ALA A 116 10.20 -21.57 9.52
C ALA A 116 8.84 -21.28 8.85
N LEU A 117 8.73 -20.23 8.03
CA LEU A 117 7.49 -19.92 7.31
C LEU A 117 7.13 -20.96 6.23
N HIS A 118 8.09 -21.79 5.83
CA HIS A 118 7.84 -22.89 4.89
C HIS A 118 7.42 -24.20 5.57
N ASP A 119 7.40 -24.27 6.91
CA ASP A 119 6.91 -25.43 7.64
C ASP A 119 5.46 -25.22 8.09
N PRO A 120 4.49 -25.99 7.56
CA PRO A 120 3.08 -25.91 7.97
C PRO A 120 2.85 -26.05 9.47
N ARG A 121 3.66 -26.87 10.16
CA ARG A 121 3.51 -27.04 11.62
C ARG A 121 3.88 -25.77 12.36
N THR A 122 5.00 -25.17 11.96
CA THR A 122 5.49 -23.92 12.56
C THR A 122 4.50 -22.78 12.31
N THR A 123 4.00 -22.64 11.09
CA THR A 123 3.04 -21.58 10.74
C THR A 123 1.68 -21.77 11.44
N GLN A 124 1.23 -23.01 11.64
CA GLN A 124 0.06 -23.28 12.48
C GLN A 124 0.28 -22.86 13.94
N LEU A 125 1.46 -23.13 14.52
CA LEU A 125 1.81 -22.68 15.87
C LEU A 125 1.91 -21.15 15.97
N LEU A 126 2.37 -20.48 14.91
CA LEU A 126 2.40 -19.02 14.85
C LEU A 126 0.98 -18.42 14.90
N LEU A 127 0.01 -19.01 14.19
CA LEU A 127 -1.39 -18.60 14.32
C LEU A 127 -1.90 -18.77 15.75
N GLU A 128 -1.68 -19.95 16.36
CA GLU A 128 -2.07 -20.20 17.75
C GLU A 128 -1.43 -19.21 18.73
N ARG A 129 -0.21 -18.76 18.44
CA ARG A 129 0.45 -17.71 19.22
C ARG A 129 -0.22 -16.34 19.01
N LEU A 130 -0.56 -15.96 17.79
CA LEU A 130 -1.21 -14.67 17.47
C LEU A 130 -2.62 -14.54 18.06
N ARG A 131 -3.33 -15.65 18.19
CA ARG A 131 -4.68 -15.71 18.76
C ARG A 131 -4.77 -15.34 20.24
N ARG A 132 -3.63 -15.33 20.95
CA ARG A 132 -3.58 -15.14 22.41
C ARG A 132 -2.69 -13.94 22.74
N PRO A 133 -3.25 -12.83 23.25
CA PRO A 133 -2.45 -11.72 23.73
C PRO A 133 -1.44 -12.16 24.79
N GLY A 134 -0.28 -11.51 24.83
CA GLY A 134 0.75 -11.78 25.84
C GLY A 134 2.15 -11.65 25.28
N THR A 135 3.15 -12.02 26.07
CA THR A 135 4.56 -11.81 25.73
C THR A 135 5.34 -13.11 25.56
N SER A 136 6.43 -13.04 24.81
CA SER A 136 7.43 -14.08 24.69
C SER A 136 8.78 -13.38 24.62
N GLY A 137 9.47 -13.25 25.76
CA GLY A 137 10.63 -12.37 25.87
C GLY A 137 10.26 -10.92 25.49
N PRO A 138 11.02 -10.26 24.59
CA PRO A 138 10.74 -8.90 24.12
C PRO A 138 9.56 -8.81 23.12
N LEU A 139 9.02 -9.94 22.68
CA LEU A 139 7.94 -9.98 21.71
C LEU A 139 6.60 -9.82 22.42
N ARG A 140 5.75 -8.94 21.90
CA ARG A 140 4.39 -8.71 22.38
C ARG A 140 3.41 -9.03 21.28
N PHE A 141 2.38 -9.80 21.64
CA PHE A 141 1.32 -10.24 20.76
C PHE A 141 0.01 -9.62 21.25
N GLU A 142 -0.75 -9.06 20.32
CA GLU A 142 -1.98 -8.31 20.57
C GLU A 142 -3.04 -8.75 19.55
N CYS A 143 -4.31 -8.69 19.95
CA CYS A 143 -5.43 -8.98 19.07
C CYS A 143 -6.63 -8.09 19.38
N ASP A 144 -7.47 -7.88 18.37
CA ASP A 144 -8.79 -7.30 18.56
C ASP A 144 -9.71 -8.35 19.20
N THR A 145 -10.00 -8.16 20.49
CA THR A 145 -10.85 -9.09 21.26
C THR A 145 -12.31 -9.11 20.80
N SER A 146 -12.75 -8.13 19.99
CA SER A 146 -14.09 -8.12 19.40
C SER A 146 -14.21 -9.05 18.19
N GLN A 147 -13.08 -9.43 17.59
CA GLN A 147 -13.01 -10.28 16.39
C GLN A 147 -12.06 -11.47 16.64
N PRO A 148 -12.49 -12.48 17.40
CA PRO A 148 -11.64 -13.62 17.74
C PRO A 148 -11.30 -14.43 16.49
N VAL A 149 -10.01 -14.71 16.31
CA VAL A 149 -9.53 -15.54 15.19
C VAL A 149 -9.76 -17.04 15.51
N PRO A 150 -10.38 -17.81 14.59
CA PRO A 150 -10.63 -19.25 14.77
C PRO A 150 -9.36 -20.10 14.92
N ALA A 151 -9.51 -21.26 15.58
CA ALA A 151 -8.45 -22.26 15.70
C ALA A 151 -8.34 -23.12 14.44
N GLY A 152 -7.18 -23.75 14.25
CA GLY A 152 -7.06 -24.85 13.29
C GLY A 152 -7.19 -24.46 11.81
N LEU A 153 -7.10 -23.18 11.49
CA LEU A 153 -7.06 -22.72 10.10
C LEU A 153 -5.78 -23.20 9.41
N VAL A 154 -5.92 -23.76 8.21
CA VAL A 154 -4.81 -24.33 7.46
C VAL A 154 -3.93 -23.22 6.88
N PRO A 155 -2.62 -23.19 7.16
CA PRO A 155 -1.70 -22.19 6.61
C PRO A 155 -1.31 -22.49 5.16
N ARG A 156 -1.16 -21.44 4.37
CA ARG A 156 -0.64 -21.49 3.00
C ARG A 156 0.26 -20.28 2.74
N LEU A 157 1.53 -20.53 2.47
CA LEU A 157 2.49 -19.48 2.11
C LEU A 157 2.21 -18.95 0.70
N LEU A 158 2.26 -17.63 0.54
CA LEU A 158 2.18 -16.95 -0.76
C LEU A 158 3.59 -16.66 -1.29
N ASP A 159 3.86 -17.06 -2.53
CA ASP A 159 5.17 -16.89 -3.19
C ASP A 159 5.30 -15.58 -4.00
N THR A 160 4.28 -14.72 -3.96
CA THR A 160 4.11 -13.59 -4.90
C THR A 160 4.56 -12.23 -4.37
N GLU A 161 4.79 -12.07 -3.07
CA GLU A 161 5.16 -10.78 -2.49
C GLU A 161 6.66 -10.45 -2.61
N GLN A 162 6.97 -9.19 -2.85
CA GLN A 162 8.34 -8.75 -3.15
C GLN A 162 9.14 -8.31 -1.92
N SER A 163 8.52 -7.68 -0.92
CA SER A 163 9.20 -7.07 0.24
C SER A 163 9.00 -7.84 1.55
N ASN A 164 7.97 -8.68 1.63
CA ASN A 164 7.54 -9.37 2.84
C ASN A 164 7.22 -10.84 2.55
N SER A 165 6.82 -11.58 3.59
CA SER A 165 6.30 -12.94 3.46
C SER A 165 4.89 -12.99 3.99
N SER A 166 3.96 -13.55 3.20
CA SER A 166 2.55 -13.63 3.58
C SER A 166 2.03 -15.05 3.66
N LEU A 167 1.21 -15.30 4.68
CA LEU A 167 0.55 -16.57 4.95
C LEU A 167 -0.96 -16.37 4.94
N VAL A 168 -1.67 -17.14 4.12
CA VAL A 168 -3.13 -17.23 4.17
C VAL A 168 -3.52 -18.36 5.12
N TYR A 169 -4.46 -18.10 6.01
CA TYR A 169 -5.03 -19.07 6.94
C TYR A 169 -6.50 -19.32 6.60
N GLY A 170 -6.81 -20.54 6.15
CA GLY A 170 -8.18 -20.99 5.87
C GLY A 170 -8.95 -20.16 4.82
N ASP A 171 -8.24 -19.41 3.98
CA ASP A 171 -8.81 -18.42 3.06
C ASP A 171 -9.75 -17.40 3.75
N GLU A 172 -9.47 -17.11 5.02
CA GLU A 172 -10.21 -16.14 5.86
C GLU A 172 -9.33 -15.02 6.37
N TYR A 173 -8.05 -15.31 6.63
CA TYR A 173 -7.08 -14.33 7.13
C TYR A 173 -5.78 -14.40 6.36
N ILE A 174 -5.11 -13.26 6.28
CA ILE A 174 -3.76 -13.13 5.73
C ILE A 174 -2.86 -12.48 6.78
N LEU A 175 -1.76 -13.16 7.09
CA LEU A 175 -0.67 -12.68 7.94
C LEU A 175 0.45 -12.17 7.05
N LYS A 176 0.74 -10.88 7.14
CA LYS A 176 1.93 -10.28 6.56
C LYS A 176 3.04 -10.26 7.61
N VAL A 177 4.14 -10.96 7.34
CA VAL A 177 5.34 -10.99 8.17
C VAL A 177 6.36 -10.05 7.56
N PHE A 178 6.67 -8.95 8.27
CA PHE A 178 7.57 -7.93 7.75
C PHE A 178 9.01 -8.44 7.76
N ARG A 179 9.71 -8.38 6.63
CA ARG A 179 11.08 -8.92 6.56
C ARG A 179 12.13 -7.87 6.89
N ARG A 180 11.99 -6.65 6.37
CA ARG A 180 12.84 -5.52 6.71
C ARG A 180 12.15 -4.67 7.77
N ILE A 181 12.79 -4.51 8.93
CA ILE A 181 12.20 -3.87 10.11
C ILE A 181 12.76 -2.47 10.29
N GLN A 182 11.86 -1.49 10.43
CA GLN A 182 12.19 -0.12 10.82
C GLN A 182 11.59 0.17 12.20
N PRO A 183 12.25 0.97 13.06
CA PRO A 183 11.69 1.37 14.35
C PRO A 183 10.36 2.12 14.17
N GLY A 184 9.38 1.81 15.01
CA GLY A 184 8.05 2.43 15.04
C GLY A 184 6.91 1.52 14.59
N VAL A 185 5.69 2.07 14.58
CA VAL A 185 4.49 1.37 14.15
C VAL A 185 4.44 1.32 12.62
N ASN A 186 4.30 0.12 12.06
CA ASN A 186 4.19 -0.04 10.61
C ASN A 186 2.85 0.55 10.08
N PRO A 187 2.84 1.25 8.94
CA PRO A 187 1.62 1.86 8.39
C PRO A 187 0.51 0.85 8.07
N ASP A 188 0.85 -0.40 7.73
CA ASP A 188 -0.11 -1.49 7.52
C ASP A 188 -0.83 -1.93 8.80
N LEU A 189 -0.32 -1.53 9.97
CA LEU A 189 -1.06 -1.67 11.24
C LEU A 189 -1.79 -0.36 11.58
N GLU A 190 -1.10 0.77 11.51
CA GLU A 190 -1.59 2.09 11.92
C GLU A 190 -2.81 2.54 11.09
N VAL A 191 -2.68 2.50 9.77
CA VAL A 191 -3.64 3.11 8.86
C VAL A 191 -4.94 2.31 8.80
N PRO A 192 -4.95 1.00 8.52
CA PRO A 192 -6.19 0.23 8.50
C PRO A 192 -6.98 0.29 9.80
N GLY A 193 -6.30 0.22 10.95
CA GLY A 193 -6.96 0.33 12.27
C GLY A 193 -7.61 1.71 12.48
N ALA A 194 -6.92 2.79 12.09
CA ALA A 194 -7.45 4.14 12.20
C ALA A 194 -8.64 4.37 11.24
N LEU A 195 -8.60 3.82 10.02
CA LEU A 195 -9.69 3.91 9.05
C LEU A 195 -10.93 3.14 9.51
N ALA A 196 -10.75 1.96 10.10
CA ALA A 196 -11.84 1.19 10.69
C ALA A 196 -12.53 1.96 11.83
N ALA A 197 -11.76 2.68 12.66
CA ALA A 197 -12.30 3.54 13.71
C ALA A 197 -13.13 4.73 13.16
N GLN A 198 -12.90 5.14 11.91
CA GLN A 198 -13.73 6.13 11.19
C GLN A 198 -14.94 5.49 10.45
N GLY A 199 -15.16 4.19 10.59
CA GLY A 199 -16.20 3.46 9.85
C GLY A 199 -15.89 3.24 8.37
N CYS A 200 -14.63 3.38 7.96
CA CYS A 200 -14.22 3.11 6.58
C CYS A 200 -13.85 1.62 6.42
N HIS A 201 -14.73 0.89 5.73
CA HIS A 201 -14.56 -0.55 5.47
C HIS A 201 -13.87 -0.87 4.14
N ARG A 202 -13.31 0.14 3.46
CA ARG A 202 -12.57 -0.02 2.19
C ARG A 202 -11.17 -0.60 2.38
N VAL A 203 -10.75 -0.82 3.63
CA VAL A 203 -9.45 -1.38 3.99
C VAL A 203 -9.69 -2.43 5.08
N PRO A 204 -9.26 -3.68 4.91
CA PRO A 204 -9.42 -4.71 5.94
C PRO A 204 -8.72 -4.32 7.25
N ALA A 205 -9.46 -4.31 8.35
CA ALA A 205 -8.92 -3.97 9.66
C ALA A 205 -8.09 -5.13 10.24
N PRO A 206 -6.90 -4.87 10.83
CA PRO A 206 -6.12 -5.86 11.55
C PRO A 206 -6.89 -6.49 12.69
N VAL A 207 -6.80 -7.82 12.82
CA VAL A 207 -7.42 -8.59 13.91
C VAL A 207 -6.39 -9.12 14.91
N ALA A 208 -5.13 -9.25 14.51
CA ALA A 208 -4.02 -9.53 15.41
C ALA A 208 -2.70 -9.00 14.84
N TRP A 209 -1.73 -8.75 15.72
CA TRP A 209 -0.40 -8.32 15.32
C TRP A 209 0.61 -8.67 16.40
N PHE A 210 1.88 -8.58 16.05
CA PHE A 210 2.96 -8.71 17.01
C PHE A 210 4.05 -7.69 16.75
N CYS A 211 4.72 -7.29 17.82
CA CYS A 211 5.78 -6.30 17.84
C CYS A 211 6.92 -6.77 18.74
N THR A 212 8.04 -6.08 18.64
CA THR A 212 9.16 -6.22 19.58
C THR A 212 9.35 -4.94 20.38
N THR A 213 9.85 -5.07 21.60
CA THR A 213 10.32 -3.94 22.42
C THR A 213 11.85 -3.80 22.43
N HIS A 214 12.57 -4.78 21.90
CA HIS A 214 14.04 -4.82 21.87
C HIS A 214 14.54 -5.31 20.50
N PRO A 215 15.61 -4.71 19.94
CA PRO A 215 16.41 -3.60 20.47
C PRO A 215 15.71 -2.24 20.44
N PHE A 216 14.62 -2.13 19.70
CA PHE A 216 13.76 -0.94 19.61
C PHE A 216 12.32 -1.38 19.42
N GLN A 217 11.37 -0.46 19.62
CA GLN A 217 9.96 -0.75 19.34
C GLN A 217 9.72 -0.85 17.83
N ALA A 218 9.16 -1.95 17.35
CA ALA A 218 8.78 -2.10 15.94
C ALA A 218 7.66 -3.12 15.75
N THR A 219 6.76 -2.85 14.79
CA THR A 219 5.79 -3.85 14.33
C THR A 219 6.50 -4.92 13.49
N LEU A 220 6.19 -6.19 13.75
CA LEU A 220 6.84 -7.34 13.14
C LEU A 220 5.94 -8.12 12.18
N GLY A 221 4.62 -8.09 12.40
CA GLY A 221 3.67 -8.64 11.46
C GLY A 221 2.23 -8.36 11.86
N VAL A 222 1.34 -8.43 10.87
CA VAL A 222 -0.06 -8.04 10.97
C VAL A 222 -0.93 -9.12 10.33
N LEU A 223 -1.92 -9.60 11.07
CA LEU A 223 -2.97 -10.50 10.62
C LEU A 223 -4.24 -9.70 10.39
N GLN A 224 -4.81 -9.82 9.19
CA GLN A 224 -6.02 -9.12 8.78
C GLN A 224 -6.94 -10.06 7.99
N PRO A 225 -8.24 -9.73 7.82
CA PRO A 225 -9.15 -10.48 6.97
C PRO A 225 -8.60 -10.61 5.55
N TYR A 226 -8.68 -11.83 5.00
CA TYR A 226 -8.35 -12.12 3.62
C TYR A 226 -9.60 -11.94 2.75
N LEU A 227 -9.49 -11.12 1.71
CA LEU A 227 -10.57 -10.90 0.76
C LEU A 227 -10.67 -12.09 -0.19
N ARG A 228 -11.50 -13.08 0.18
CA ARG A 228 -11.72 -14.29 -0.61
C ARG A 228 -12.30 -13.94 -1.98
N ASP A 229 -11.82 -14.64 -3.01
CA ASP A 229 -12.24 -14.50 -4.41
C ASP A 229 -12.10 -13.07 -4.97
N ALA A 230 -11.28 -12.24 -4.32
CA ALA A 230 -11.03 -10.88 -4.79
C ALA A 230 -10.16 -10.91 -6.05
N SER A 231 -10.55 -10.11 -7.04
CA SER A 231 -9.78 -9.91 -8.26
C SER A 231 -8.78 -8.78 -8.06
N ASP A 232 -7.53 -9.00 -8.48
CA ASP A 232 -6.52 -7.96 -8.56
C ASP A 232 -6.94 -6.88 -9.59
N GLY A 233 -6.86 -5.60 -9.19
CA GLY A 233 -7.32 -4.50 -10.02
C GLY A 233 -6.52 -4.33 -11.31
N TRP A 234 -5.24 -4.70 -11.29
CA TRP A 234 -4.38 -4.68 -12.46
C TRP A 234 -4.75 -5.79 -13.44
N ALA A 235 -4.90 -7.02 -12.96
CA ALA A 235 -5.38 -8.15 -13.76
C ALA A 235 -6.76 -7.87 -14.37
N LEU A 236 -7.71 -7.36 -13.58
CA LEU A 236 -9.05 -7.03 -14.05
C LEU A 236 -9.03 -5.97 -15.16
N ALA A 237 -8.16 -4.96 -15.05
CA ALA A 237 -7.96 -3.95 -16.07
C ALA A 237 -7.38 -4.53 -17.37
N LEU A 238 -6.41 -5.43 -17.26
CA LEU A 238 -5.81 -6.11 -18.41
C LEU A 238 -6.79 -7.07 -19.10
N ASP A 239 -7.61 -7.80 -18.35
CA ASP A 239 -8.62 -8.70 -18.88
C ASP A 239 -9.70 -7.93 -19.65
N ALA A 240 -10.21 -6.83 -19.06
CA ALA A 240 -11.14 -5.94 -19.75
C ALA A 240 -10.52 -5.34 -21.02
N LEU A 241 -9.24 -4.94 -20.95
CA LEU A 241 -8.48 -4.47 -22.11
C LEU A 241 -8.37 -5.54 -23.19
N ALA A 242 -8.09 -6.79 -22.83
CA ALA A 242 -7.94 -7.90 -23.77
C ALA A 242 -9.26 -8.23 -24.46
N ALA A 243 -10.36 -8.31 -23.71
CA ALA A 243 -11.71 -8.53 -24.19
C ALA A 243 -12.26 -7.35 -25.02
N GLY A 244 -11.72 -6.14 -24.81
CA GLY A 244 -12.23 -4.92 -25.44
C GLY A 244 -13.42 -4.30 -24.71
N ASP A 245 -13.63 -4.70 -23.45
CA ASP A 245 -14.72 -4.27 -22.61
C ASP A 245 -14.54 -2.83 -22.10
N ASP A 246 -15.67 -2.19 -21.79
CA ASP A 246 -15.67 -0.91 -21.10
C ASP A 246 -15.35 -1.10 -19.60
N PHE A 247 -14.38 -0.31 -19.12
CA PHE A 247 -13.94 -0.30 -17.73
C PHE A 247 -14.37 0.97 -16.98
N THR A 248 -15.15 1.85 -17.61
CA THR A 248 -15.51 3.17 -17.07
C THR A 248 -16.31 3.05 -15.77
N VAL A 249 -17.25 2.10 -15.69
CA VAL A 249 -18.07 1.86 -14.48
C VAL A 249 -17.19 1.42 -13.31
N GLN A 250 -16.25 0.51 -13.57
CA GLN A 250 -15.31 -0.03 -12.60
C GLN A 250 -14.36 1.07 -12.13
N ALA A 251 -13.83 1.89 -13.04
CA ALA A 251 -12.96 3.01 -12.71
C ALA A 251 -13.69 4.08 -11.89
N TYR A 252 -14.97 4.36 -12.17
CA TYR A 252 -15.78 5.27 -11.36
C TYR A 252 -16.00 4.73 -9.94
N ALA A 253 -16.34 3.44 -9.80
CA ALA A 253 -16.49 2.79 -8.50
C ALA A 253 -15.18 2.79 -7.71
N LEU A 254 -14.04 2.53 -8.38
CA LEU A 254 -12.71 2.61 -7.79
C LEU A 254 -12.42 4.03 -7.29
N GLY A 255 -12.73 5.06 -8.09
CA GLY A 255 -12.52 6.44 -7.68
C GLY A 255 -13.36 6.86 -6.47
N ARG A 256 -14.58 6.33 -6.33
CA ARG A 256 -15.37 6.50 -5.10
C ARG A 256 -14.72 5.82 -3.90
N ALA A 257 -14.24 4.58 -4.05
CA ALA A 257 -13.53 3.89 -2.97
C ALA A 257 -12.25 4.62 -2.54
N THR A 258 -11.47 5.15 -3.49
CA THR A 258 -10.31 6.00 -3.19
C THR A 258 -10.71 7.26 -2.42
N ALA A 259 -11.82 7.90 -2.80
CA ALA A 259 -12.33 9.07 -2.08
C ALA A 259 -12.78 8.72 -0.65
N ASP A 260 -13.51 7.62 -0.46
CA ASP A 260 -13.92 7.13 0.87
C ASP A 260 -12.69 6.95 1.78
N VAL A 261 -11.61 6.35 1.25
CA VAL A 261 -10.34 6.18 1.97
C VAL A 261 -9.68 7.52 2.29
N HIS A 262 -9.57 8.44 1.33
CA HIS A 262 -8.95 9.75 1.55
C HIS A 262 -9.69 10.58 2.60
N LEU A 263 -11.02 10.54 2.62
CA LEU A 263 -11.82 11.25 3.63
C LEU A 263 -11.62 10.68 5.02
N ALA A 264 -11.59 9.35 5.13
CA ALA A 264 -11.32 8.69 6.38
C ALA A 264 -9.88 8.95 6.86
N LEU A 265 -8.89 9.01 5.97
CA LEU A 265 -7.52 9.42 6.30
C LEU A 265 -7.44 10.86 6.82
N ALA A 266 -8.13 11.79 6.16
CA ALA A 266 -8.21 13.19 6.57
C ALA A 266 -8.85 13.36 7.94
N SER A 267 -9.82 12.50 8.28
CA SER A 267 -10.52 12.51 9.57
C SER A 267 -9.71 11.83 10.68
N ALA A 268 -8.97 10.77 10.34
CA ALA A 268 -8.23 9.94 11.29
C ALA A 268 -6.87 10.53 11.70
N PHE A 269 -6.24 11.33 10.84
CA PHE A 269 -4.87 11.80 11.04
C PHE A 269 -4.75 13.33 10.94
N PRO A 270 -3.74 13.94 11.60
CA PRO A 270 -3.49 15.36 11.47
C PRO A 270 -3.26 15.79 10.02
N LEU A 271 -3.91 16.88 9.63
CA LEU A 271 -3.71 17.51 8.33
C LEU A 271 -2.37 18.27 8.31
N GLY A 272 -1.72 18.25 7.15
CA GLY A 272 -0.53 19.04 6.87
C GLY A 272 -0.86 20.51 6.62
N VAL A 273 0.18 21.34 6.66
CA VAL A 273 0.05 22.79 6.51
C VAL A 273 -0.30 23.14 5.05
N PRO A 274 -1.28 24.01 4.80
CA PRO A 274 -1.57 24.51 3.45
C PRO A 274 -0.36 25.22 2.80
N GLY A 275 -0.32 25.26 1.46
CA GLY A 275 0.67 26.08 0.73
C GLY A 275 2.02 25.42 0.44
N GLU A 276 2.08 24.09 0.34
CA GLU A 276 3.33 23.36 0.04
C GLU A 276 3.72 23.33 -1.46
N ASN A 277 2.98 24.04 -2.32
CA ASN A 277 3.17 24.02 -3.77
C ASN A 277 4.61 24.40 -4.18
N GLY A 278 5.18 25.42 -3.54
CA GLY A 278 6.57 25.85 -3.78
C GLY A 278 7.59 24.77 -3.43
N ARG A 279 7.49 24.16 -2.24
CA ARG A 279 8.35 23.05 -1.82
C ARG A 279 8.20 21.84 -2.74
N THR A 280 6.97 21.53 -3.13
CA THR A 280 6.67 20.41 -4.04
C THR A 280 7.28 20.65 -5.42
N ALA A 281 7.13 21.85 -5.99
CA ALA A 281 7.70 22.22 -7.28
C ALA A 281 9.24 22.16 -7.28
N ALA A 282 9.88 22.62 -6.20
CA ALA A 282 11.32 22.51 -6.01
C ALA A 282 11.78 21.04 -5.99
N ALA A 283 11.13 20.20 -5.18
CA ALA A 283 11.45 18.76 -5.11
C ALA A 283 11.19 18.03 -6.44
N MET A 284 10.16 18.42 -7.20
CA MET A 284 9.91 17.88 -8.54
C MET A 284 11.01 18.28 -9.53
N THR A 285 11.49 19.52 -9.45
CA THR A 285 12.57 20.04 -10.31
C THR A 285 13.90 19.34 -10.03
N GLU A 286 14.21 19.08 -8.77
CA GLU A 286 15.39 18.31 -8.37
C GLU A 286 15.35 16.88 -8.91
N ARG A 287 14.23 16.17 -8.69
CA ARG A 287 14.02 14.81 -9.22
C ARG A 287 14.07 14.76 -10.74
N LEU A 288 13.51 15.74 -11.44
CA LEU A 288 13.59 15.83 -12.90
C LEU A 288 15.05 15.99 -13.36
N THR A 289 15.83 16.80 -12.65
CA THR A 289 17.25 17.04 -12.98
C THR A 289 18.05 15.74 -12.82
N ALA A 290 17.87 15.02 -11.72
CA ALA A 290 18.49 13.71 -11.51
C ALA A 290 18.06 12.68 -12.57
N ALA A 291 16.75 12.60 -12.86
CA ALA A 291 16.22 11.67 -13.85
C ALA A 291 16.74 11.96 -15.28
N ALA A 292 16.82 13.23 -15.67
CA ALA A 292 17.30 13.63 -16.99
C ALA A 292 18.81 13.42 -17.17
N HIS A 293 19.57 13.36 -16.08
CA HIS A 293 20.98 12.94 -16.09
C HIS A 293 21.11 11.45 -16.40
N CYS A 294 20.32 10.60 -15.75
CA CYS A 294 20.35 9.15 -15.97
C CYS A 294 19.67 8.70 -17.27
N VAL A 295 18.69 9.48 -17.78
CA VAL A 295 17.90 9.14 -18.97
C VAL A 295 17.95 10.31 -19.96
N PRO A 296 18.97 10.35 -20.84
CA PRO A 296 19.15 11.45 -21.80
C PRO A 296 17.94 11.69 -22.73
N ALA A 297 17.12 10.65 -22.98
CA ALA A 297 15.89 10.77 -23.76
C ALA A 297 14.85 11.72 -23.14
N LEU A 298 14.98 12.10 -21.87
CA LEU A 298 14.11 13.08 -21.22
C LEU A 298 14.46 14.53 -21.57
N GLN A 299 15.67 14.81 -22.06
CA GLN A 299 16.18 16.18 -22.27
C GLN A 299 15.24 17.09 -23.09
N PRO A 300 14.63 16.63 -24.20
CA PRO A 300 13.70 17.47 -24.97
C PRO A 300 12.47 17.93 -24.18
N PHE A 301 12.07 17.20 -23.14
CA PHE A 301 10.87 17.50 -22.33
C PHE A 301 11.17 18.34 -21.08
N VAL A 302 12.43 18.46 -20.68
CA VAL A 302 12.84 19.14 -19.43
C VAL A 302 12.34 20.60 -19.38
N PRO A 303 12.48 21.44 -20.43
CA PRO A 303 12.02 22.82 -20.37
C PRO A 303 10.51 22.93 -20.10
N GLY A 304 9.70 22.15 -20.81
CA GLY A 304 8.24 22.14 -20.63
C GLY A 304 7.81 21.65 -19.25
N LEU A 305 8.47 20.60 -18.72
CA LEU A 305 8.20 20.10 -17.37
C LEU A 305 8.57 21.12 -16.29
N ARG A 306 9.70 21.82 -16.44
CA ARG A 306 10.10 22.90 -15.52
C ARG A 306 9.09 24.04 -15.52
N SER A 307 8.61 24.47 -16.69
CA SER A 307 7.55 25.48 -16.80
C SER A 307 6.26 25.02 -16.11
N ALA A 308 5.87 23.76 -16.28
CA ALA A 308 4.69 23.20 -15.61
C ALA A 308 4.85 23.16 -14.08
N PHE A 309 6.02 22.78 -13.56
CA PHE A 309 6.29 22.79 -12.11
C PHE A 309 6.32 24.20 -11.54
N ALA A 310 6.86 25.18 -12.27
CA ALA A 310 6.83 26.58 -11.86
C ALA A 310 5.39 27.10 -11.77
N ALA A 311 4.52 26.73 -12.72
CA ALA A 311 3.12 27.12 -12.72
C ALA A 311 2.34 26.56 -11.50
N LEU A 312 2.76 25.42 -10.93
CA LEU A 312 2.14 24.88 -9.71
C LEU A 312 2.17 25.87 -8.54
N THR A 313 3.18 26.74 -8.48
CA THR A 313 3.33 27.72 -7.40
C THR A 313 2.22 28.78 -7.38
N THR A 314 1.55 29.00 -8.52
CA THR A 314 0.45 29.97 -8.66
C THR A 314 -0.93 29.30 -8.71
N CYS A 315 -0.99 27.97 -8.72
CA CYS A 315 -2.24 27.23 -8.63
C CYS A 315 -2.83 27.29 -7.21
N ASP A 316 -4.15 27.13 -7.13
CA ASP A 316 -4.85 26.88 -5.86
C ASP A 316 -4.16 25.71 -5.13
N PRO A 317 -3.79 25.86 -3.84
CA PRO A 317 -3.19 24.78 -3.05
C PRO A 317 -4.06 23.52 -2.97
N GLY A 318 -5.37 23.63 -3.25
CA GLY A 318 -6.29 22.50 -3.21
C GLY A 318 -6.55 22.03 -1.77
N PRO A 319 -7.02 20.78 -1.57
CA PRO A 319 -7.25 20.26 -0.23
C PRO A 319 -5.94 20.21 0.57
N PRO A 320 -6.02 20.38 1.90
CA PRO A 320 -4.84 20.31 2.75
C PRO A 320 -4.13 18.97 2.56
N ALA A 321 -2.81 18.97 2.74
CA ALA A 321 -2.06 17.74 2.79
C ALA A 321 -2.61 16.83 3.90
N GLN A 322 -2.58 15.53 3.69
CA GLN A 322 -3.09 14.54 4.64
C GLN A 322 -2.24 13.27 4.56
N ARG A 323 -2.48 12.32 5.45
CA ARG A 323 -2.01 10.95 5.20
C ARG A 323 -2.64 10.44 3.91
N ILE A 324 -1.82 9.81 3.09
CA ILE A 324 -2.18 9.20 1.81
C ILE A 324 -1.64 7.76 1.79
N HIS A 325 -2.00 6.98 0.78
CA HIS A 325 -1.38 5.68 0.56
C HIS A 325 0.09 5.82 0.13
N GLY A 326 0.41 6.79 -0.72
CA GLY A 326 1.78 7.13 -1.13
C GLY A 326 2.35 6.30 -2.27
N ASP A 327 1.73 5.16 -2.59
CA ASP A 327 2.08 4.25 -3.70
C ASP A 327 0.82 3.60 -4.33
N LEU A 328 -0.26 4.36 -4.45
CA LEU A 328 -1.53 3.84 -4.97
C LEU A 328 -1.47 3.56 -6.48
N HIS A 329 -1.70 2.31 -6.88
CA HIS A 329 -1.85 1.88 -8.27
C HIS A 329 -2.84 0.72 -8.39
N LEU A 330 -3.16 0.27 -9.62
CA LEU A 330 -4.15 -0.81 -9.85
C LEU A 330 -3.79 -2.15 -9.19
N GLY A 331 -2.51 -2.36 -8.88
CA GLY A 331 -2.03 -3.56 -8.16
C GLY A 331 -2.15 -3.47 -6.64
N GLN A 332 -2.52 -2.30 -6.11
CA GLN A 332 -2.79 -2.08 -4.68
C GLN A 332 -4.28 -1.96 -4.37
N VAL A 333 -5.11 -2.42 -5.30
CA VAL A 333 -6.56 -2.43 -5.14
C VAL A 333 -7.11 -3.78 -5.54
N LEU A 334 -8.01 -4.29 -4.69
CA LEU A 334 -8.68 -5.57 -4.88
C LEU A 334 -10.16 -5.33 -5.05
N ARG A 335 -10.81 -6.14 -5.90
CA ARG A 335 -12.25 -6.11 -6.08
C ARG A 335 -12.86 -7.41 -5.57
N ALA A 336 -13.64 -7.32 -4.49
CA ALA A 336 -14.43 -8.44 -3.98
C ALA A 336 -15.92 -8.17 -4.26
N GLY A 337 -16.53 -8.98 -5.11
CA GLY A 337 -17.90 -8.78 -5.58
C GLY A 337 -18.09 -7.42 -6.29
N ARG A 338 -18.84 -6.50 -5.64
CA ARG A 338 -19.13 -5.16 -6.18
C ARG A 338 -18.28 -4.06 -5.54
N GLU A 339 -17.46 -4.41 -4.56
CA GLU A 339 -16.73 -3.45 -3.74
C GLU A 339 -15.23 -3.44 -4.07
N TRP A 340 -14.64 -2.26 -3.93
CA TRP A 340 -13.21 -2.05 -4.08
C TRP A 340 -12.58 -1.88 -2.70
N PHE A 341 -11.44 -2.51 -2.53
CA PHE A 341 -10.62 -2.44 -1.33
C PHE A 341 -9.24 -1.93 -1.69
N VAL A 342 -8.66 -1.13 -0.80
CA VAL A 342 -7.29 -0.63 -0.91
C VAL A 342 -6.42 -1.41 0.07
N ILE A 343 -5.25 -1.83 -0.38
CA ILE A 343 -4.31 -2.65 0.39
C ILE A 343 -2.91 -2.01 0.39
N ASP A 344 -1.98 -2.53 1.21
CA ASP A 344 -0.55 -2.18 1.20
C ASP A 344 -0.24 -0.70 1.46
N PHE A 345 -0.62 -0.20 2.63
CA PHE A 345 -0.35 1.16 3.10
C PHE A 345 1.09 1.39 3.55
N GLU A 346 1.98 0.41 3.38
CA GLU A 346 3.40 0.57 3.68
C GLU A 346 4.01 1.76 2.94
N GLY A 347 3.51 2.11 1.76
CA GLY A 347 4.15 3.09 0.89
C GLY A 347 5.50 2.58 0.38
N GLU A 348 6.34 3.46 -0.17
CA GLU A 348 7.57 3.03 -0.86
C GLU A 348 8.60 2.42 0.13
N PRO A 349 8.90 1.10 0.09
CA PRO A 349 9.69 0.42 1.13
C PRO A 349 11.15 0.90 1.25
N SER A 350 11.64 1.59 0.24
CA SER A 350 12.98 2.20 0.21
C SER A 350 13.10 3.42 1.14
N ARG A 351 11.97 4.06 1.48
CA ARG A 351 11.95 5.32 2.25
C ARG A 351 11.93 5.09 3.76
N PRO A 352 12.45 6.04 4.56
CA PRO A 352 12.31 6.02 6.01
C PRO A 352 10.85 6.04 6.44
N LEU A 353 10.51 5.33 7.53
CA LEU A 353 9.15 5.27 8.06
C LEU A 353 8.56 6.66 8.35
N SER A 354 9.36 7.61 8.85
CA SER A 354 8.92 8.99 9.10
C SER A 354 8.43 9.70 7.85
N GLU A 355 9.09 9.47 6.70
CA GLU A 355 8.69 10.03 5.42
C GLU A 355 7.41 9.35 4.91
N ARG A 356 7.33 8.02 5.01
CA ARG A 356 6.12 7.25 4.65
C ARG A 356 4.89 7.64 5.48
N ARG A 357 5.13 8.14 6.70
CA ARG A 357 4.09 8.63 7.62
C ARG A 357 3.78 10.13 7.48
N SER A 358 4.44 10.84 6.56
CA SER A 358 4.24 12.28 6.38
C SER A 358 2.96 12.61 5.59
N ALA A 359 2.46 13.82 5.78
CA ALA A 359 1.30 14.31 5.05
C ALA A 359 1.71 14.76 3.64
N HIS A 360 0.87 14.44 2.65
CA HIS A 360 1.06 14.81 1.26
C HIS A 360 -0.27 15.18 0.62
N SER A 361 -0.21 15.84 -0.54
CA SER A 361 -1.41 16.10 -1.34
C SER A 361 -2.08 14.78 -1.77
N PRO A 362 -3.41 14.62 -1.57
CA PRO A 362 -4.18 13.48 -2.09
C PRO A 362 -4.01 13.27 -3.59
N VAL A 363 -3.72 14.34 -4.33
CA VAL A 363 -3.48 14.32 -5.78
C VAL A 363 -2.32 13.38 -6.15
N ARG A 364 -1.38 13.11 -5.24
CA ARG A 364 -0.29 12.15 -5.47
C ARG A 364 -0.80 10.73 -5.69
N ASP A 365 -1.73 10.25 -4.86
CA ASP A 365 -2.35 8.93 -5.02
C ASP A 365 -3.17 8.85 -6.31
N ILE A 366 -3.91 9.92 -6.62
CA ILE A 366 -4.69 10.02 -7.85
C ILE A 366 -3.77 9.95 -9.07
N ALA A 367 -2.65 10.68 -9.06
CA ALA A 367 -1.65 10.64 -10.12
C ALA A 367 -1.03 9.25 -10.27
N GLY A 368 -0.77 8.54 -9.17
CA GLY A 368 -0.31 7.14 -9.18
C GLY A 368 -1.29 6.19 -9.86
N MET A 369 -2.58 6.29 -9.53
CA MET A 369 -3.63 5.49 -10.16
C MET A 369 -3.78 5.79 -11.66
N LEU A 370 -3.75 7.06 -12.06
CA LEU A 370 -3.84 7.46 -13.47
C LEU A 370 -2.64 6.99 -14.29
N ARG A 371 -1.43 7.04 -13.70
CA ARG A 371 -0.23 6.45 -14.29
C ARG A 371 -0.43 4.96 -14.51
N SER A 372 -1.00 4.25 -13.53
CA SER A 372 -1.25 2.81 -13.63
C SER A 372 -2.18 2.46 -14.80
N PHE A 373 -3.26 3.22 -15.03
CA PHE A 373 -4.11 3.07 -16.21
C PHE A 373 -3.35 3.29 -17.54
N ASP A 374 -2.44 4.27 -17.61
CA ASP A 374 -1.60 4.49 -18.81
C ASP A 374 -0.66 3.30 -19.06
N TYR A 375 -0.07 2.70 -18.02
CA TYR A 375 0.73 1.47 -18.17
C TYR A 375 -0.12 0.29 -18.67
N ALA A 376 -1.31 0.09 -18.10
CA ALA A 376 -2.17 -1.02 -18.50
C ALA A 376 -2.51 -0.93 -20.00
N ALA A 377 -2.87 0.27 -20.47
CA ALA A 377 -3.16 0.50 -21.89
C ALA A 377 -1.95 0.27 -22.81
N ARG A 378 -0.72 0.50 -22.31
CA ARG A 378 0.54 0.29 -23.07
C ARG A 378 1.02 -1.16 -23.08
N GLN A 379 0.58 -2.01 -22.15
CA GLN A 379 0.96 -3.43 -22.16
C GLN A 379 0.25 -4.21 -23.29
N ARG A 380 -0.92 -3.76 -23.75
CA ARG A 380 -1.62 -4.38 -24.88
C ARG A 380 -0.96 -4.00 -26.22
N ARG A 381 -0.85 -4.97 -27.13
CA ARG A 381 -0.56 -4.75 -28.56
C ARG A 381 -1.76 -5.13 -29.44
N PRO A 382 -2.18 -4.29 -30.40
CA PRO A 382 -1.72 -2.92 -30.62
C PRO A 382 -2.14 -1.98 -29.48
N TRP A 383 -1.33 -0.95 -29.25
CA TRP A 383 -1.55 0.05 -28.21
C TRP A 383 -2.92 0.74 -28.38
N ARG A 384 -3.71 0.85 -27.30
CA ARG A 384 -5.02 1.52 -27.30
C ARG A 384 -5.06 2.71 -26.35
N PRO A 385 -4.53 3.87 -26.76
CA PRO A 385 -4.49 5.07 -25.91
C PRO A 385 -5.87 5.58 -25.50
N GLU A 386 -6.88 5.34 -26.34
CA GLU A 386 -8.25 5.76 -26.06
C GLU A 386 -8.82 5.05 -24.84
N TRP A 387 -8.41 3.82 -24.51
CA TRP A 387 -8.93 3.13 -23.33
C TRP A 387 -8.52 3.83 -22.02
N ALA A 388 -7.27 4.30 -21.93
CA ALA A 388 -6.81 5.13 -20.82
C ALA A 388 -7.40 6.56 -20.84
N ARG A 389 -7.93 7.01 -21.98
CA ARG A 389 -8.41 8.39 -22.21
C ARG A 389 -9.92 8.53 -22.41
N ARG A 390 -10.67 7.41 -22.42
CA ARG A 390 -12.07 7.32 -22.84
C ARG A 390 -12.96 8.17 -21.92
N ARG A 391 -13.93 8.83 -22.54
CA ARG A 391 -14.95 9.69 -21.91
C ARG A 391 -16.33 9.20 -22.37
N PRO A 392 -17.35 9.08 -21.50
CA PRO A 392 -18.74 9.02 -21.95
C PRO A 392 -19.23 10.40 -22.43
N GLY A 393 -20.23 10.38 -23.31
CA GLY A 393 -20.64 11.44 -24.24
C GLY A 393 -20.88 12.88 -23.76
N THR A 394 -20.58 13.76 -24.72
CA THR A 394 -21.12 15.10 -25.09
C THR A 394 -20.77 16.38 -24.29
N ASN A 395 -20.19 17.31 -25.07
CA ASN A 395 -20.12 18.78 -24.96
C ASN A 395 -19.10 19.42 -24.02
N GLY A 396 -17.86 19.42 -24.51
CA GLY A 396 -17.09 20.65 -24.70
C GLY A 396 -16.46 21.29 -23.47
N TRP A 397 -15.42 20.67 -22.88
CA TRP A 397 -14.33 21.37 -22.16
C TRP A 397 -13.00 20.61 -22.35
N SER A 398 -11.93 21.36 -22.54
CA SER A 398 -10.57 20.96 -22.92
C SER A 398 -9.81 20.19 -21.81
N ALA A 399 -8.98 19.24 -22.26
CA ALA A 399 -7.87 18.51 -21.59
C ALA A 399 -8.01 18.05 -20.11
N GLY A 400 -8.06 16.71 -19.90
CA GLY A 400 -7.96 16.07 -18.58
C GLY A 400 -9.02 14.97 -18.37
N THR A 401 -8.60 13.74 -18.10
CA THR A 401 -9.36 12.48 -18.18
C THR A 401 -10.44 12.33 -17.09
N GLN A 402 -11.63 11.82 -17.41
CA GLN A 402 -12.74 11.70 -16.43
C GLN A 402 -12.51 10.68 -15.31
N CYS A 403 -11.62 9.68 -15.44
CA CYS A 403 -11.20 8.90 -14.27
C CYS A 403 -10.48 9.80 -13.26
N ALA A 404 -9.63 10.72 -13.75
CA ALA A 404 -9.02 11.77 -12.92
C ALA A 404 -10.11 12.73 -12.41
N ALA A 405 -11.04 13.16 -13.25
CA ALA A 405 -12.08 14.09 -12.83
C ALA A 405 -13.14 13.46 -11.91
N ALA A 406 -13.39 12.15 -11.93
CA ALA A 406 -14.34 11.46 -11.06
C ALA A 406 -13.70 11.13 -9.70
N VAL A 407 -12.44 10.66 -9.70
CA VAL A 407 -11.63 10.50 -8.48
C VAL A 407 -11.40 11.89 -7.86
N SER A 408 -10.92 12.87 -8.63
CA SER A 408 -10.70 14.24 -8.15
C SER A 408 -11.99 14.97 -7.81
N ARG A 409 -13.11 14.87 -8.56
CA ARG A 409 -14.38 15.51 -8.15
C ARG A 409 -14.97 14.86 -6.91
N SER A 410 -14.83 13.55 -6.71
CA SER A 410 -15.34 12.89 -5.51
C SER A 410 -14.48 13.22 -4.27
N VAL A 411 -13.16 13.23 -4.43
CA VAL A 411 -12.20 13.65 -3.38
C VAL A 411 -12.35 15.14 -3.06
N ILE A 412 -12.42 16.02 -4.07
CA ILE A 412 -12.61 17.47 -3.90
C ILE A 412 -14.01 17.78 -3.36
N ALA A 413 -15.09 17.19 -3.90
CA ALA A 413 -16.44 17.46 -3.41
C ALA A 413 -16.66 16.96 -1.97
N ALA A 414 -15.93 15.94 -1.53
CA ALA A 414 -16.00 15.46 -0.17
C ALA A 414 -15.06 16.23 0.78
N ALA A 415 -13.92 16.75 0.30
CA ALA A 415 -13.08 17.69 1.03
C ALA A 415 -13.70 19.10 1.19
N VAL A 416 -14.67 19.46 0.34
CA VAL A 416 -15.37 20.76 0.35
C VAL A 416 -16.73 20.70 1.08
N ARG A 417 -17.13 19.54 1.64
CA ARG A 417 -18.29 19.53 2.55
C ARG A 417 -17.94 20.30 3.82
N PRO A 418 -18.68 21.37 4.19
CA PRO A 418 -18.44 22.04 5.45
C PRO A 418 -18.61 21.02 6.59
N PHE A 419 -17.58 20.94 7.42
CA PHE A 419 -17.58 20.19 8.66
C PHE A 419 -18.67 20.79 9.56
N SER A 420 -19.85 20.19 9.60
CA SER A 420 -20.83 20.48 10.64
C SER A 420 -20.47 19.63 11.86
N PRO A 421 -19.98 20.21 12.97
CA PRO A 421 -19.80 19.45 14.19
C PRO A 421 -21.18 18.97 14.66
N GLY A 422 -21.39 17.66 14.62
CA GLY A 422 -22.59 17.04 15.19
C GLY A 422 -22.53 17.12 16.71
N THR A 423 -23.46 17.85 17.31
CA THR A 423 -23.77 17.74 18.74
C THR A 423 -24.65 16.50 18.99
N PRO A 424 -24.43 15.74 20.08
CA PRO A 424 -25.27 14.60 20.41
C PRO A 424 -26.53 15.04 21.19
N ASN A 425 -27.67 14.48 20.76
CA ASN A 425 -28.96 14.30 21.45
C ASN A 425 -29.70 15.49 22.10
N GLY A 426 -30.92 15.75 21.60
CA GLY A 426 -32.12 15.71 22.45
C GLY A 426 -32.99 16.97 22.55
N LYS A 427 -34.24 16.83 22.07
CA LYS A 427 -35.49 17.55 22.39
C LYS A 427 -35.87 18.80 21.56
N ALA A 428 -37.18 18.82 21.32
CA ALA A 428 -37.97 19.68 20.46
C ALA A 428 -38.07 21.12 20.94
N GLU A 429 -38.25 22.07 20.01
CA GLU A 429 -39.39 22.99 19.98
C GLU A 429 -39.40 23.83 18.69
N ALA A 430 -40.60 24.19 18.25
CA ALA A 430 -40.90 24.98 17.06
C ALA A 430 -40.76 26.49 17.35
N SER A 431 -40.34 27.30 16.36
CA SER A 431 -40.98 28.59 16.01
C SER A 431 -40.26 29.38 14.89
N ALA A 432 -41.07 29.86 13.95
CA ALA A 432 -41.09 31.14 13.23
C ALA A 432 -39.87 31.70 12.42
N ARG A 433 -40.12 31.79 11.10
CA ARG A 433 -40.11 32.97 10.19
C ARG A 433 -39.22 34.19 10.51
N CYS A 434 -38.40 34.56 9.52
CA CYS A 434 -38.21 35.93 8.95
C CYS A 434 -37.34 35.80 7.67
N THR A 435 -37.85 36.00 6.44
CA THR A 435 -37.73 37.23 5.59
C THR A 435 -36.31 37.83 5.56
N SER A 436 -35.65 38.20 4.45
CA SER A 436 -36.06 38.52 3.07
C SER A 436 -34.81 38.77 2.20
N ALA A 437 -34.95 38.52 0.88
CA ALA A 437 -34.44 39.23 -0.31
C ALA A 437 -33.11 40.04 -0.28
N VAL A 438 -32.35 39.93 -1.39
CA VAL A 438 -31.73 40.99 -2.25
C VAL A 438 -30.72 40.25 -3.18
N ALA A 439 -31.03 39.93 -4.44
CA ALA A 439 -31.05 40.73 -5.68
C ALA A 439 -29.90 40.31 -6.64
N ARG A 440 -30.29 39.88 -7.86
CA ARG A 440 -29.45 39.88 -9.08
C ARG A 440 -29.63 41.23 -9.80
N PRO A 441 -28.66 41.67 -10.62
CA PRO A 441 -28.75 41.53 -12.09
C PRO A 441 -27.35 41.20 -12.70
N SER A 442 -27.06 40.95 -13.99
CA SER A 442 -27.62 41.26 -15.30
C SER A 442 -26.92 40.34 -16.34
N ALA A 443 -27.65 39.58 -17.17
CA ALA A 443 -27.81 39.75 -18.62
C ALA A 443 -26.54 39.91 -19.50
N TYR A 444 -26.31 38.92 -20.37
CA TYR A 444 -25.80 39.13 -21.73
C TYR A 444 -26.64 38.29 -22.70
N ALA A 445 -27.27 38.98 -23.64
CA ALA A 445 -28.05 38.42 -24.73
C ALA A 445 -27.12 38.04 -25.90
N CYS A 446 -27.42 36.95 -26.59
CA CYS A 446 -26.95 36.74 -27.96
C CYS A 446 -28.13 36.26 -28.81
N THR A 447 -28.41 37.07 -29.82
CA THR A 447 -29.46 36.99 -30.83
C THR A 447 -29.34 35.75 -31.73
N VAL A 448 -30.46 35.05 -31.94
CA VAL A 448 -30.62 34.05 -33.01
C VAL A 448 -31.57 34.63 -34.08
N LYS A 449 -31.10 34.73 -35.32
CA LYS A 449 -31.92 35.05 -36.51
C LYS A 449 -32.59 33.78 -37.04
N SER A 450 -33.88 33.92 -37.35
CA SER A 450 -34.83 33.05 -38.06
C SER A 450 -34.36 32.64 -39.47
N SER A 451 -34.41 31.34 -39.84
CA SER A 451 -35.38 30.63 -40.75
C SER A 451 -35.33 31.01 -42.26
N PRO A 452 -35.84 30.18 -43.23
CA PRO A 452 -36.85 29.10 -43.14
C PRO A 452 -36.51 27.78 -43.89
N ALA A 453 -36.98 26.62 -43.40
CA ALA A 453 -38.11 25.79 -43.89
C ALA A 453 -38.01 25.20 -45.32
N ALA A 454 -38.00 23.87 -45.38
CA ALA A 454 -38.68 23.09 -46.42
C ALA A 454 -39.07 21.70 -45.87
N SER A 455 -40.37 21.45 -45.90
CA SER A 455 -41.10 20.25 -45.53
C SER A 455 -40.98 19.13 -46.57
N ALA A 456 -40.97 17.87 -46.13
CA ALA A 456 -41.75 16.80 -46.78
C ALA A 456 -41.87 15.54 -45.90
N SER A 457 -43.13 15.18 -45.66
CA SER A 457 -43.66 13.96 -45.06
C SER A 457 -43.42 12.69 -45.89
N ARG A 458 -43.31 11.51 -45.25
CA ARG A 458 -44.29 10.39 -45.36
C ARG A 458 -43.80 9.06 -44.75
N ALA A 459 -44.74 8.44 -44.02
CA ALA A 459 -45.12 7.00 -43.94
C ALA A 459 -44.00 5.94 -43.74
N SER A 460 -43.98 5.20 -42.62
CA SER A 460 -44.81 4.02 -42.29
C SER A 460 -44.59 2.82 -43.23
N ALA A 461 -43.85 1.79 -42.79
CA ALA A 461 -44.15 0.36 -42.96
C ALA A 461 -42.99 -0.55 -42.48
N GLN A 462 -43.19 -1.24 -41.35
CA GLN A 462 -42.86 -2.67 -41.23
C GLN A 462 -44.03 -3.47 -41.84
N PRO A 463 -43.94 -4.77 -42.24
CA PRO A 463 -43.14 -5.85 -41.62
C PRO A 463 -42.54 -6.90 -42.59
N SER A 464 -41.71 -7.82 -42.08
CA SER A 464 -41.95 -9.27 -42.17
C SER A 464 -40.72 -10.08 -41.76
N GLU A 465 -40.98 -11.04 -40.88
CA GLU A 465 -40.15 -12.22 -40.62
C GLU A 465 -40.00 -13.07 -41.89
N ALA A 466 -38.82 -13.67 -42.09
CA ALA A 466 -38.71 -14.97 -42.73
C ALA A 466 -37.46 -15.71 -42.22
N SER A 467 -37.74 -16.87 -41.65
CA SER A 467 -36.84 -17.91 -41.15
C SER A 467 -36.10 -18.65 -42.28
N ARG A 468 -35.05 -19.40 -41.88
CA ARG A 468 -34.30 -20.47 -42.61
C ARG A 468 -33.20 -19.90 -43.52
N ARG A 469 -31.92 -20.27 -43.42
CA ARG A 469 -31.24 -21.54 -43.09
C ARG A 469 -29.85 -21.29 -42.53
#